data_AF-A0A494XJV8-F1
#
_entry.id   AF-A0A494XJV8-F1
#
_cell.length_a   1.000
_cell.length_b   1.000
_cell.length_c   1.000
_cell.angle_alpha   90.00
_cell.angle_beta   90.00
_cell.angle_gamma   90.00
#
_symmetry.space_group_name_H-M   'P 1'
#
loop_
_entity.id
_entity.type
_entity.pdbx_description
1 polymer ?
#
loop_
_entity_poly.entity_id
_entity_poly.type
_entity_poly.pdbx_seq_one_letter_code
_entity_poly.pdbx_strand_id
1 'polypeptide(L)'
;MTDSQNAALAAYEEALQRASTALAAHDTDAAFAALDDALVAQPGSAVPHFLRAAEFARTGRIDDAENAFTLALVQDPSLHIARFQLGLLHLTSGKPAHAILAWQGLDALPETHALRLFAKGLAQLAQDRFDEARDALERGMRANTDNAALNADMNKVIEKIAALTSEQPGHEEPSESNHFLVSGYGKQTLH
;
A
#
# COMPACT_ATOMS: atom_id res chain seq x y z
N MET A 1 25.32 18.96 -28.25
CA MET A 1 24.80 17.92 -27.34
C MET A 1 23.38 18.21 -26.85
N THR A 2 22.90 19.46 -26.91
CA THR A 2 21.58 19.89 -26.38
C THR A 2 20.39 19.46 -27.24
N ASP A 3 20.49 19.51 -28.57
CA ASP A 3 19.31 19.30 -29.43
C ASP A 3 18.83 17.85 -29.45
N SER A 4 19.77 16.89 -29.45
CA SER A 4 19.44 15.46 -29.38
C SER A 4 18.89 15.05 -28.01
N GLN A 5 19.35 15.68 -26.92
CA GLN A 5 18.83 15.42 -25.57
C GLN A 5 17.43 16.02 -25.40
N ASN A 6 17.20 17.22 -25.93
CA ASN A 6 15.88 17.85 -25.94
C ASN A 6 14.87 17.04 -26.78
N ALA A 7 15.31 16.51 -27.93
CA ALA A 7 14.46 15.65 -28.75
C ALA A 7 14.11 14.33 -28.06
N ALA A 8 15.07 13.70 -27.37
CA ALA A 8 14.82 12.47 -26.60
C ALA A 8 13.88 12.71 -25.41
N LEU A 9 14.01 13.85 -24.72
CA LEU A 9 13.10 14.22 -23.64
C LEU A 9 11.68 14.46 -24.15
N ALA A 10 11.51 15.22 -25.25
CA ALA A 10 10.20 15.45 -25.84
C ALA A 10 9.53 14.16 -26.31
N ALA A 11 10.29 13.26 -26.96
CA ALA A 11 9.78 11.95 -27.39
C ALA A 11 9.35 11.08 -26.20
N TYR A 12 10.10 11.12 -25.10
CA TYR A 12 9.76 10.42 -23.87
C TYR A 12 8.48 10.96 -23.24
N GLU A 13 8.33 12.28 -23.12
CA GLU A 13 7.13 12.92 -22.56
C GLU A 13 5.89 12.62 -23.41
N GLU A 14 6.02 12.69 -24.74
CA GLU A 14 4.94 12.33 -25.66
C GLU A 14 4.54 10.86 -25.53
N ALA A 15 5.52 9.96 -25.45
CA ALA A 15 5.29 8.53 -25.26
C ALA A 15 4.57 8.24 -23.93
N LEU A 16 4.98 8.88 -22.84
CA LEU A 16 4.29 8.76 -21.55
C LEU A 16 2.86 9.33 -21.59
N GLN A 17 2.63 10.42 -22.32
CA GLN A 17 1.29 10.99 -22.46
C GLN A 17 0.37 10.03 -23.23
N ARG A 18 0.85 9.43 -24.32
CA ARG A 18 0.12 8.38 -25.07
C ARG A 18 -0.15 7.17 -24.19
N ALA A 19 0.84 6.69 -23.45
CA ALA A 19 0.69 5.58 -22.53
C ALA A 19 -0.39 5.86 -21.48
N SER A 20 -0.36 7.05 -20.86
CA SER A 20 -1.37 7.48 -19.88
C SER A 20 -2.78 7.47 -20.46
N THR A 21 -2.97 8.02 -21.66
CA THR A 21 -4.26 8.00 -22.35
C THR A 21 -4.74 6.59 -22.66
N ALA A 22 -3.86 5.71 -23.16
CA ALA A 22 -4.20 4.32 -23.46
C ALA A 22 -4.53 3.51 -22.19
N LEU A 23 -3.78 3.70 -21.10
CA LEU A 23 -4.04 3.09 -19.79
C LEU A 23 -5.42 3.52 -19.24
N ALA A 24 -5.76 4.80 -19.36
CA ALA A 24 -7.08 5.32 -18.97
C ALA A 24 -8.22 4.76 -19.83
N ALA A 25 -7.94 4.45 -21.10
CA ALA A 25 -8.88 3.80 -22.01
C ALA A 25 -8.92 2.26 -21.87
N HIS A 26 -8.07 1.69 -21.01
CA HIS A 26 -7.85 0.24 -20.89
C HIS A 26 -7.43 -0.44 -22.20
N ASP A 27 -6.80 0.31 -23.11
CA ASP A 27 -6.17 -0.21 -24.31
C ASP A 27 -4.76 -0.68 -23.97
N THR A 28 -4.66 -1.93 -23.50
CA THR A 28 -3.42 -2.55 -23.04
C THR A 28 -2.35 -2.59 -24.14
N ASP A 29 -2.73 -2.85 -25.39
CA ASP A 29 -1.79 -2.97 -26.50
C ASP A 29 -1.19 -1.61 -26.85
N ALA A 30 -2.04 -0.57 -26.98
CA ALA A 30 -1.56 0.79 -27.22
C ALA A 30 -0.74 1.33 -26.04
N ALA A 31 -1.11 0.99 -24.80
CA ALA A 31 -0.36 1.36 -23.61
C ALA A 31 1.06 0.77 -23.65
N PHE A 32 1.21 -0.53 -23.92
CA PHE A 32 2.53 -1.16 -23.98
C PHE A 32 3.38 -0.65 -25.14
N ALA A 33 2.80 -0.43 -26.33
CA ALA A 33 3.53 0.17 -27.45
C ALA A 33 4.10 1.56 -27.09
N ALA A 34 3.28 2.41 -26.46
CA ALA A 34 3.74 3.73 -26.01
C ALA A 34 4.79 3.66 -24.88
N LEU A 35 4.68 2.68 -23.98
CA LEU A 35 5.68 2.46 -22.93
C LEU A 35 7.02 1.93 -23.49
N ASP A 36 6.97 1.12 -24.55
CA ASP A 36 8.18 0.69 -25.28
C ASP A 36 8.85 1.87 -25.98
N ASP A 37 8.08 2.77 -26.61
CA ASP A 37 8.62 4.01 -27.18
C ASP A 37 9.30 4.88 -26.11
N ALA A 38 8.70 4.99 -24.92
CA ALA A 38 9.28 5.73 -23.80
C ALA A 38 10.61 5.11 -23.33
N LEU A 39 10.72 3.78 -23.31
CA LEU A 39 11.96 3.07 -22.98
C LEU A 39 13.04 3.23 -24.06
N VAL A 40 12.67 3.35 -25.33
CA VAL A 40 13.62 3.68 -26.40
C VAL A 40 14.18 5.10 -26.20
N ALA A 41 13.32 6.05 -25.85
CA ALA A 41 13.72 7.44 -25.63
C ALA A 41 14.57 7.63 -24.35
N GLN A 42 14.22 6.91 -23.27
CA GLN A 42 14.94 6.93 -21.99
C GLN A 42 15.05 5.53 -21.37
N PRO A 43 16.09 4.75 -21.74
CA PRO A 43 16.26 3.38 -21.25
C PRO A 43 16.48 3.23 -19.74
N GLY A 44 16.92 4.29 -19.07
CA GLY A 44 17.17 4.31 -17.62
C GLY A 44 15.97 4.78 -16.78
N SER A 45 14.80 5.01 -17.38
CA SER A 45 13.64 5.47 -16.64
C SER A 45 12.90 4.33 -15.93
N ALA A 46 12.61 4.51 -14.65
CA ALA A 46 11.78 3.59 -13.88
C ALA A 46 10.28 3.70 -14.22
N VAL A 47 9.83 4.86 -14.73
CA VAL A 47 8.40 5.17 -14.91
C VAL A 47 7.72 4.19 -15.88
N PRO A 48 8.26 3.88 -17.08
CA PRO A 48 7.60 2.96 -17.98
C PRO A 48 7.47 1.55 -17.39
N HIS A 49 8.48 1.07 -16.67
CA HIS A 49 8.42 -0.22 -15.98
C HIS A 49 7.35 -0.24 -14.88
N PHE A 50 7.24 0.82 -14.09
CA PHE A 50 6.20 0.95 -13.08
C PHE A 50 4.78 0.95 -13.69
N LEU A 51 4.58 1.69 -14.79
CA LEU A 51 3.28 1.74 -15.48
C LEU A 51 2.93 0.39 -16.13
N ARG A 52 3.90 -0.32 -16.72
CA ARG A 52 3.70 -1.69 -17.21
C ARG A 52 3.28 -2.63 -16.08
N ALA A 53 3.95 -2.52 -14.92
CA ALA A 53 3.64 -3.35 -13.76
C ALA A 53 2.22 -3.13 -13.25
N ALA A 54 1.78 -1.87 -13.17
CA ALA A 54 0.42 -1.53 -12.79
C ALA A 54 -0.61 -2.12 -13.76
N GLU A 55 -0.34 -2.07 -15.07
CA GLU A 55 -1.23 -2.63 -16.10
C GLU A 55 -1.28 -4.16 -16.08
N PHE A 56 -0.13 -4.82 -15.88
CA PHE A 56 -0.09 -6.26 -15.67
C PHE A 56 -0.84 -6.68 -14.41
N ALA A 57 -0.70 -5.93 -13.31
CA ALA A 57 -1.44 -6.19 -12.07
C ALA A 57 -2.95 -6.05 -12.29
N ARG A 58 -3.39 -5.00 -13.00
CA ARG A 58 -4.81 -4.77 -13.34
C ARG A 58 -5.40 -5.90 -14.18
N THR A 59 -4.61 -6.46 -15.10
CA THR A 59 -5.02 -7.56 -15.99
C THR A 59 -4.80 -8.95 -15.39
N GLY A 60 -4.37 -9.06 -14.14
CA GLY A 60 -4.17 -10.33 -13.44
C GLY A 60 -2.91 -11.10 -13.86
N ARG A 61 -2.01 -10.48 -14.61
CA ARG A 61 -0.72 -11.04 -15.05
C ARG A 61 0.32 -10.86 -13.94
N ILE A 62 0.15 -11.60 -12.85
CA ILE A 62 0.90 -11.40 -11.59
C ILE A 62 2.42 -11.51 -11.78
N ASP A 63 2.90 -12.54 -12.46
CA ASP A 63 4.35 -12.75 -12.63
C ASP A 63 5.00 -11.64 -13.49
N ASP A 64 4.29 -11.17 -14.53
CA ASP A 64 4.75 -10.06 -15.37
C ASP A 64 4.77 -8.74 -14.57
N ALA A 65 3.77 -8.52 -13.72
CA ALA A 65 3.70 -7.36 -12.85
C ALA A 65 4.86 -7.34 -11.83
N GLU A 66 5.14 -8.48 -11.20
CA GLU A 66 6.25 -8.65 -10.27
C GLU A 66 7.60 -8.33 -10.93
N ASN A 67 7.84 -8.89 -12.13
CA ASN A 67 9.04 -8.60 -12.90
C ASN A 67 9.15 -7.11 -13.28
N ALA A 68 8.07 -6.51 -13.76
CA ALA A 68 8.06 -5.11 -14.16
C ALA A 68 8.26 -4.14 -12.96
N PHE A 69 7.67 -4.42 -11.79
CA PHE A 69 7.94 -3.65 -10.57
C PHE A 69 9.41 -3.80 -10.15
N THR A 70 9.96 -5.01 -10.23
CA THR A 70 11.36 -5.26 -9.91
C THR A 70 12.29 -4.46 -10.82
N LEU A 71 12.02 -4.44 -12.13
CA LEU A 71 12.78 -3.62 -13.09
C LEU A 71 12.67 -2.12 -12.76
N ALA A 72 11.48 -1.62 -12.39
CA ALA A 72 11.32 -0.23 -11.97
C ALA A 72 12.21 0.10 -10.76
N LEU A 73 12.27 -0.80 -9.77
CA LEU A 73 13.11 -0.64 -8.58
C LEU A 73 14.62 -0.79 -8.85
N VAL A 74 15.00 -1.52 -9.90
CA VAL A 74 16.41 -1.57 -10.37
C VAL A 74 16.82 -0.22 -10.98
N GLN A 75 15.94 0.42 -11.75
CA GLN A 75 16.21 1.72 -12.34
C GLN A 75 16.17 2.85 -11.29
N ASP A 76 15.19 2.81 -10.39
CA ASP A 76 15.06 3.76 -9.28
C ASP A 76 14.76 3.03 -7.95
N PRO A 77 15.80 2.73 -7.15
CA PRO A 77 15.62 2.13 -5.82
C PRO A 77 14.83 3.01 -4.84
N SER A 78 14.72 4.31 -5.11
CA SER A 78 13.98 5.28 -4.30
C SER A 78 12.51 5.44 -4.72
N LEU A 79 12.06 4.69 -5.74
CA LEU A 79 10.66 4.67 -6.17
C LEU A 79 9.79 3.89 -5.17
N HIS A 80 9.61 4.46 -3.98
CA HIS A 80 8.92 3.83 -2.86
C HIS A 80 7.48 3.42 -3.19
N ILE A 81 6.81 4.13 -4.10
CA ILE A 81 5.48 3.73 -4.57
C ILE A 81 5.50 2.41 -5.33
N ALA A 82 6.50 2.13 -6.17
CA ALA A 82 6.65 0.85 -6.85
C ALA A 82 6.89 -0.27 -5.83
N ARG A 83 7.71 0.00 -4.81
CA ARG A 83 7.96 -0.92 -3.70
C ARG A 83 6.69 -1.24 -2.92
N PHE A 84 5.89 -0.21 -2.65
CA PHE A 84 4.61 -0.37 -1.97
C PHE A 84 3.62 -1.20 -2.81
N GLN A 85 3.50 -0.90 -4.11
CA GLN A 85 2.60 -1.62 -5.02
C GLN A 85 3.03 -3.08 -5.24
N LEU A 86 4.33 -3.38 -5.29
CA LEU A 86 4.83 -4.75 -5.34
C LEU A 86 4.41 -5.55 -4.10
N GLY A 87 4.52 -4.96 -2.91
CA GLY A 87 4.03 -5.63 -1.70
C GLY A 87 2.52 -5.83 -1.71
N LEU A 88 1.75 -4.86 -2.22
CA LEU A 88 0.30 -5.03 -2.41
C LEU A 88 -0.03 -6.18 -3.37
N LEU A 89 0.66 -6.25 -4.52
CA LEU A 89 0.52 -7.34 -5.49
C LEU A 89 0.75 -8.70 -4.82
N HIS A 90 1.81 -8.83 -4.01
CA HIS A 90 2.08 -10.06 -3.28
C HIS A 90 1.01 -10.38 -2.24
N LEU A 91 0.57 -9.38 -1.47
CA LEU A 91 -0.43 -9.59 -0.43
C LEU A 91 -1.77 -10.06 -1.02
N THR A 92 -2.24 -9.39 -2.07
CA THR A 92 -3.50 -9.75 -2.76
C THR A 92 -3.40 -11.05 -3.53
N SER A 93 -2.19 -11.48 -3.90
CA SER A 93 -1.92 -12.79 -4.50
C SER A 93 -1.71 -13.92 -3.48
N GLY A 94 -2.00 -13.69 -2.19
CA GLY A 94 -1.87 -14.72 -1.15
C GLY A 94 -0.43 -15.03 -0.74
N LYS A 95 0.52 -14.12 -1.00
CA LYS A 95 1.95 -14.24 -0.66
C LYS A 95 2.36 -13.21 0.42
N PRO A 96 1.78 -13.21 1.64
CA PRO A 96 2.04 -12.18 2.65
C PRO A 96 3.51 -12.07 3.08
N ALA A 97 4.24 -13.20 3.12
CA ALA A 97 5.67 -13.17 3.42
C ALA A 97 6.48 -12.37 2.37
N HIS A 98 6.12 -12.50 1.08
CA HIS A 98 6.76 -11.74 0.01
C HIS A 98 6.38 -10.25 0.08
N ALA A 99 5.13 -9.94 0.48
CA ALA A 99 4.70 -8.56 0.70
C ALA A 99 5.55 -7.86 1.78
N ILE A 100 5.78 -8.52 2.91
CA ILE A 100 6.61 -8.00 4.01
C ILE A 100 8.04 -7.75 3.52
N LEU A 101 8.64 -8.70 2.78
CA LEU A 101 9.98 -8.54 2.20
C LEU A 101 10.05 -7.35 1.23
N ALA A 102 9.06 -7.24 0.34
CA ALA A 102 8.97 -6.12 -0.60
C ALA A 102 8.92 -4.79 0.16
N TRP A 103 8.19 -4.68 1.26
CA TRP A 103 8.06 -3.44 2.01
C TRP A 103 9.22 -3.08 2.95
N GLN A 104 10.20 -3.96 3.18
CA GLN A 104 11.32 -3.67 4.10
C GLN A 104 12.05 -2.35 3.81
N GLY A 105 12.24 -2.00 2.55
CA GLY A 105 12.90 -0.73 2.18
C GLY A 105 12.09 0.53 2.50
N LEU A 106 10.81 0.40 2.87
CA LEU A 106 10.00 1.52 3.36
C LEU A 106 10.37 1.90 4.80
N ASP A 107 11.12 1.07 5.53
CA ASP A 107 11.62 1.43 6.87
C ASP A 107 12.66 2.55 6.85
N ALA A 108 13.24 2.86 5.69
CA ALA A 108 14.10 4.02 5.50
C ALA A 108 13.32 5.35 5.50
N LEU A 109 12.01 5.31 5.30
CA LEU A 109 11.16 6.49 5.35
C LEU A 109 10.86 6.89 6.80
N PRO A 110 10.54 8.18 7.08
CA PRO A 110 10.08 8.60 8.40
C PRO A 110 8.96 7.71 8.92
N GLU A 111 8.90 7.47 10.23
CA GLU A 111 7.84 6.65 10.86
C GLU A 111 6.43 7.23 10.65
N THR A 112 6.35 8.53 10.37
CA THR A 112 5.12 9.25 10.04
C THR A 112 4.78 9.24 8.56
N HIS A 113 5.63 8.68 7.70
CA HIS A 113 5.40 8.65 6.26
C HIS A 113 4.26 7.69 5.90
N ALA A 114 3.35 8.15 5.04
CA ALA A 114 2.16 7.41 4.62
C ALA A 114 2.45 5.97 4.16
N LEU A 115 3.34 5.77 3.19
CA LEU A 115 3.65 4.44 2.65
C LEU A 115 4.20 3.47 3.71
N ARG A 116 4.98 3.97 4.68
CA ARG A 116 5.51 3.15 5.78
C ARG A 116 4.39 2.74 6.73
N LEU A 117 3.50 3.68 7.08
CA LEU A 117 2.32 3.43 7.91
C LEU A 117 1.36 2.44 7.24
N PHE A 118 1.11 2.58 5.93
CA PHE A 118 0.29 1.64 5.18
C PHE A 118 0.89 0.23 5.13
N ALA A 119 2.18 0.11 4.81
CA ALA A 119 2.86 -1.19 4.79
C ALA A 119 2.81 -1.87 6.16
N LYS A 120 3.00 -1.10 7.25
CA LYS A 120 2.86 -1.60 8.62
C LYS A 120 1.44 -2.10 8.89
N GLY A 121 0.42 -1.31 8.56
CA GLY A 121 -0.98 -1.68 8.78
C GLY A 121 -1.39 -2.94 8.01
N LEU A 122 -0.96 -3.05 6.74
CA LEU A 122 -1.22 -4.23 5.91
C LEU A 122 -0.46 -5.47 6.39
N ALA A 123 0.77 -5.31 6.89
CA ALA A 123 1.53 -6.41 7.49
C ALA A 123 0.92 -6.89 8.82
N GLN A 124 0.33 -5.99 9.61
CA GLN A 124 -0.43 -6.32 10.83
C GLN A 124 -1.75 -7.02 10.49
N LEU A 125 -2.45 -6.57 9.44
CA LEU A 125 -3.64 -7.25 8.92
C LEU A 125 -3.32 -8.69 8.52
N ALA A 126 -2.19 -8.93 7.85
CA ALA A 126 -1.76 -10.28 7.47
C ALA A 126 -1.44 -11.20 8.66
N GLN A 127 -1.40 -10.65 9.88
CA GLN A 127 -1.19 -11.36 11.16
C GLN A 127 -2.45 -11.35 12.04
N ASP A 128 -3.62 -10.98 11.48
CA ASP A 128 -4.89 -10.83 12.20
C ASP A 128 -4.86 -9.83 13.37
N ARG A 129 -3.91 -8.88 13.36
CA ARG A 129 -3.77 -7.82 14.37
C ARG A 129 -4.63 -6.62 13.98
N PHE A 130 -5.95 -6.82 14.02
CA PHE A 130 -6.95 -5.92 13.45
C PHE A 130 -6.93 -4.48 14.01
N ASP A 131 -6.86 -4.31 15.33
CA ASP A 131 -6.84 -2.98 15.96
C ASP A 131 -5.61 -2.16 15.56
N GLU A 132 -4.44 -2.82 15.58
CA GLU A 132 -3.20 -2.16 15.21
C GLU A 132 -3.12 -1.86 13.71
N ALA A 133 -3.62 -2.78 12.88
CA ALA A 133 -3.75 -2.57 11.45
C ALA A 133 -4.59 -1.33 11.17
N ARG A 134 -5.74 -1.22 11.83
CA ARG A 134 -6.62 -0.06 11.71
C ARG A 134 -5.94 1.24 12.13
N ASP A 135 -5.30 1.30 13.30
CA ASP A 135 -4.57 2.51 13.76
C ASP A 135 -3.52 2.95 12.73
N ALA A 136 -2.70 2.02 12.26
CA ALA A 136 -1.64 2.31 11.30
C ALA A 136 -2.20 2.82 9.96
N LEU A 137 -3.26 2.19 9.45
CA LEU A 137 -3.92 2.62 8.21
C LEU A 137 -4.57 4.00 8.35
N GLU A 138 -5.27 4.29 9.45
CA GLU A 138 -5.87 5.60 9.70
C GLU A 138 -4.81 6.71 9.79
N ARG A 139 -3.70 6.45 10.49
CA ARG A 139 -2.56 7.38 10.56
C ARG A 139 -1.92 7.59 9.19
N GLY A 140 -1.75 6.51 8.41
CA GLY A 140 -1.25 6.59 7.05
C GLY A 140 -2.13 7.46 6.17
N MET A 141 -3.46 7.34 6.29
CA MET A 141 -4.41 8.15 5.52
C MET A 141 -4.32 9.63 5.90
N ARG A 142 -4.14 9.96 7.19
CA ARG A 142 -3.91 11.34 7.64
C ARG A 142 -2.59 11.92 7.13
N ALA A 143 -1.55 11.09 7.02
CA ALA A 143 -0.24 11.48 6.51
C ALA A 143 -0.19 11.58 4.98
N ASN A 144 -1.07 10.87 4.27
CA ASN A 144 -1.10 10.85 2.82
C ASN A 144 -1.97 11.99 2.27
N THR A 145 -1.33 13.11 1.96
CA THR A 145 -1.98 14.27 1.32
C THR A 145 -1.98 14.19 -0.20
N ASP A 146 -1.15 13.33 -0.79
CA ASP A 146 -0.77 13.43 -2.19
C ASP A 146 -1.51 12.42 -3.08
N ASN A 147 -2.00 11.32 -2.50
CA ASN A 147 -2.68 10.26 -3.25
C ASN A 147 -4.00 9.84 -2.60
N ALA A 148 -5.08 10.56 -2.91
CA ALA A 148 -6.42 10.28 -2.37
C ALA A 148 -6.97 8.90 -2.78
N ALA A 149 -6.61 8.39 -3.97
CA ALA A 149 -7.03 7.06 -4.41
C ALA A 149 -6.49 5.97 -3.48
N LEU A 150 -5.22 6.09 -3.08
CA LEU A 150 -4.63 5.17 -2.12
C LEU A 150 -5.32 5.24 -0.75
N ASN A 151 -5.74 6.43 -0.29
CA ASN A 151 -6.55 6.54 0.93
C ASN A 151 -7.88 5.81 0.81
N ALA A 152 -8.55 5.90 -0.34
CA ALA A 152 -9.80 5.18 -0.58
C ALA A 152 -9.61 3.66 -0.53
N ASP A 153 -8.49 3.14 -1.05
CA ASP A 153 -8.18 1.71 -0.96
C ASP A 153 -7.90 1.26 0.47
N MET A 154 -7.16 2.05 1.26
CA MET A 154 -6.93 1.75 2.67
C MET A 154 -8.22 1.83 3.50
N ASN A 155 -9.14 2.74 3.15
CA ASN A 155 -10.46 2.82 3.79
C ASN A 155 -11.29 1.55 3.56
N LYS A 156 -11.29 0.99 2.34
CA LYS A 156 -11.94 -0.30 2.06
C LYS A 156 -11.37 -1.43 2.90
N VAL A 157 -10.05 -1.40 3.18
CA VAL A 157 -9.41 -2.39 4.06
C VAL A 157 -9.92 -2.22 5.50
N ILE A 158 -10.00 -0.99 6.01
CA ILE A 158 -10.54 -0.70 7.35
C ILE A 158 -12.00 -1.15 7.47
N GLU A 159 -12.84 -0.89 6.47
CA GLU A 159 -14.24 -1.34 6.45
C GLU A 159 -14.34 -2.87 6.53
N LYS A 160 -13.47 -3.60 5.82
CA LYS A 160 -13.40 -5.06 5.90
C LYS A 160 -12.96 -5.54 7.28
N ILE A 161 -11.96 -4.88 7.88
CA ILE A 161 -11.55 -5.18 9.27
C ILE A 161 -12.74 -5.03 10.22
N ALA A 162 -13.46 -3.91 10.14
CA ALA A 162 -14.60 -3.63 11.00
C ALA A 162 -15.71 -4.69 10.86
N ALA A 163 -16.00 -5.13 9.63
CA ALA A 163 -16.95 -6.22 9.38
C ALA A 163 -16.50 -7.52 10.08
N LEU A 164 -15.23 -7.92 9.89
CA LEU A 164 -14.67 -9.14 10.50
C LEU A 164 -14.69 -9.10 12.03
N THR A 165 -14.41 -7.96 12.65
CA THR A 165 -14.42 -7.82 14.11
C THR A 165 -15.83 -7.71 14.70
N SER A 166 -16.79 -7.17 13.94
CA SER A 166 -18.19 -7.07 14.38
C SER A 166 -18.93 -8.41 14.42
N GLU A 167 -18.48 -9.38 13.64
CA GLU A 167 -19.04 -10.74 13.57
C GLU A 167 -18.47 -11.69 14.63
N GLN A 168 -17.43 -11.28 15.39
CA GLN A 168 -16.89 -12.06 16.49
C GLN A 168 -17.61 -11.74 17.81
N PRO A 169 -18.39 -12.66 18.40
CA PRO A 169 -18.97 -12.47 19.72
C PRO A 169 -17.88 -12.73 20.77
N GLY A 170 -17.27 -11.67 21.31
CA GLY A 170 -16.48 -11.76 22.54
C GLY A 170 -15.16 -11.00 22.54
N HIS A 171 -15.24 -9.68 22.65
CA HIS A 171 -14.25 -8.91 23.42
C HIS A 171 -15.02 -8.15 24.51
N GLU A 172 -15.43 -8.87 25.56
CA GLU A 172 -15.70 -8.22 26.84
C GLU A 172 -14.37 -7.68 27.36
N GLU A 173 -14.21 -6.36 27.33
CA GLU A 173 -13.17 -5.72 28.14
C GLU A 173 -13.46 -5.99 29.62
N PRO A 174 -12.47 -6.39 30.43
CA PRO A 174 -12.65 -6.35 31.87
C PRO A 174 -12.70 -4.88 32.26
N SER A 175 -13.92 -4.37 32.48
CA SER A 175 -14.16 -3.10 33.15
C SER A 175 -13.58 -3.16 34.56
N GLU A 176 -12.32 -2.76 34.70
CA GLU A 176 -11.82 -2.24 35.95
C GLU A 176 -12.51 -0.90 36.18
N SER A 177 -13.50 -0.86 37.08
CA SER A 177 -13.54 0.11 38.18
C SER A 177 -14.82 0.04 39.01
N ASN A 178 -14.58 -0.05 40.31
CA ASN A 178 -15.32 0.59 41.40
C ASN A 178 -16.55 -0.07 42.02
N HIS A 179 -16.25 -0.65 43.19
CA HIS A 179 -16.75 -0.17 44.48
C HIS A 179 -18.20 -0.49 44.83
N PHE A 180 -18.40 -1.66 45.44
CA PHE A 180 -19.61 -1.97 46.20
C PHE A 180 -19.31 -1.84 47.70
N LEU A 181 -19.68 -0.70 48.28
CA LEU A 181 -19.83 -0.55 49.72
C LEU A 181 -21.03 -1.39 50.17
N VAL A 182 -20.81 -2.36 51.04
CA VAL A 182 -21.87 -2.82 51.95
C VAL A 182 -21.39 -2.63 53.38
N SER A 183 -21.92 -1.58 53.98
CA SER A 183 -21.91 -1.34 55.41
C SER A 183 -22.77 -2.38 56.14
N GLY A 184 -22.24 -2.87 57.26
CA GLY A 184 -23.01 -3.16 58.47
C GLY A 184 -23.55 -4.58 58.61
N TYR A 185 -23.01 -5.33 59.56
CA TYR A 185 -23.77 -5.76 60.74
C TYR A 185 -22.80 -6.06 61.88
N GLY A 186 -22.97 -5.31 62.97
CA GLY A 186 -22.20 -5.47 64.19
C GLY A 186 -22.47 -6.82 64.87
N LYS A 187 -21.43 -7.36 65.50
CA LYS A 187 -21.62 -8.24 66.66
C LYS A 187 -21.01 -7.56 67.88
N GLN A 188 -21.91 -7.33 68.82
CA GLN A 188 -21.65 -6.85 70.17
C GLN A 188 -20.79 -7.87 70.93
N THR A 189 -19.96 -7.29 71.79
CA THR A 189 -19.35 -7.81 73.02
C THR A 189 -20.16 -8.84 73.80
N LEU A 190 -19.45 -9.79 74.43
CA LEU A 190 -19.67 -10.54 75.70
C LEU A 190 -18.77 -11.80 75.57
N HIS A 191 -17.82 -12.17 76.44
CA HIS A 191 -17.49 -11.91 77.85
C HIS A 191 -15.96 -12.07 78.00
#